data_AF-A0A2M7XAD8-F1
#
_entry.id   AF-A0A2M7XAD8-F1
#
_cell.length_a   1.000
_cell.length_b   1.000
_cell.length_c   1.000
_cell.angle_alpha   90.00
_cell.angle_beta   90.00
_cell.angle_gamma   90.00
#
_symmetry.space_group_name_H-M   'P 1'
#
loop_
_entity.id
_entity.type
_entity.pdbx_description
1 polymer ?
#
loop_
_entity_poly.entity_id
_entity_poly.type
_entity_poly.pdbx_seq_one_letter_code
_entity_poly.pdbx_strand_id
1 'polypeptide(L)'
;MKEYLAKIKKFTSTRTFMLVVSFLGLFLVSVGISVLVFTFILGRGKSGATPSTGADGKSKINLNLPKVESCPINGQMFTKAEKDIWETRRPIATIIENHVDSRPPSGLSRADVVY
;
A
#
# COMPACT_ATOMS: atom_id res chain seq x y z
N MET A 1 26.51 -21.58 38.67
CA MET A 1 25.62 -21.83 37.52
C MET A 1 24.35 -22.62 37.87
N LYS A 2 24.45 -23.76 38.57
CA LYS A 2 23.29 -24.63 38.88
C LYS A 2 22.20 -23.95 39.75
N GLU A 3 22.58 -23.10 40.70
CA GLU A 3 21.60 -22.37 41.54
C GLU A 3 20.79 -21.33 40.76
N TYR A 4 21.41 -20.62 39.82
CA TYR A 4 20.71 -19.66 38.95
C TYR A 4 19.67 -20.35 38.06
N LEU A 5 20.01 -21.53 37.52
CA LEU A 5 19.08 -22.34 36.73
C LEU A 5 17.88 -22.83 37.56
N ALA A 6 18.10 -23.24 38.82
CA ALA A 6 17.02 -23.64 39.72
C ALA A 6 16.10 -22.47 40.08
N LYS A 7 16.67 -21.27 40.27
CA LYS A 7 15.93 -20.03 40.54
C LYS A 7 15.05 -19.61 39.35
N ILE A 8 15.59 -19.72 38.14
CA ILE A 8 14.86 -19.48 36.88
C ILE A 8 13.72 -20.49 36.72
N LYS A 9 13.98 -21.78 36.96
CA LYS A 9 12.97 -22.84 36.83
C LYS A 9 11.80 -22.64 37.81
N LYS A 10 12.10 -22.17 39.03
CA LYS A 10 11.08 -21.82 40.03
C LYS A 10 10.25 -20.61 39.60
N PHE A 11 10.89 -19.61 38.97
CA PHE A 11 10.22 -18.41 38.46
C PHE A 11 9.30 -18.72 37.26
N THR A 12 9.77 -19.53 36.30
CA THR A 12 8.99 -19.95 35.12
C THR A 12 7.80 -20.85 35.46
N SER A 13 7.77 -21.45 36.65
CA SER A 13 6.66 -22.29 37.11
C SER A 13 5.56 -21.51 37.82
N THR A 14 5.69 -20.19 37.96
CA THR A 14 4.69 -19.37 38.66
C THR A 14 3.42 -19.21 37.80
N ARG A 15 2.23 -19.29 38.43
CA ARG A 15 0.93 -19.16 37.74
C ARG A 15 0.83 -17.86 36.93
N THR A 16 1.33 -16.75 37.45
CA THR A 16 1.34 -15.45 36.77
C THR A 16 2.21 -15.46 35.52
N PHE A 17 3.41 -16.04 35.58
CA PHE A 17 4.29 -16.20 34.43
C PHE A 17 3.63 -17.05 33.34
N MET A 18 3.01 -18.16 33.72
CA MET A 18 2.29 -19.04 32.79
C MET A 18 1.09 -18.32 32.13
N LEU A 19 0.35 -17.49 32.88
CA LEU A 19 -0.72 -16.66 32.32
C LEU A 19 -0.18 -15.63 31.30
N VAL A 20 0.90 -14.93 31.63
CA VAL A 20 1.51 -13.93 30.73
C VAL A 20 1.99 -14.59 29.43
N VAL A 21 2.64 -15.76 29.51
CA VAL A 21 3.09 -16.51 28.33
C VAL A 21 1.90 -16.98 27.49
N SER A 22 0.79 -17.39 28.13
CA SER A 22 -0.43 -17.78 27.43
C SER A 22 -1.04 -16.61 26.63
N PHE A 23 -1.18 -15.44 27.25
CA PHE A 23 -1.67 -14.24 26.55
C PHE A 23 -0.72 -13.79 25.43
N LEU A 24 0.59 -13.87 25.65
CA LEU A 24 1.58 -13.56 24.61
C LEU A 24 1.49 -14.55 23.44
N GLY A 25 1.29 -15.84 23.72
CA GLY A 25 1.07 -16.86 22.71
C GLY A 25 -0.20 -16.60 21.89
N LEU A 26 -1.32 -16.30 22.56
CA LEU A 26 -2.58 -15.97 21.88
C LEU A 26 -2.46 -14.73 21.00
N PHE A 27 -1.74 -13.71 21.48
CA PHE A 27 -1.45 -12.51 20.69
C PHE A 27 -0.66 -12.83 19.42
N LEU A 28 0.42 -13.62 19.55
CA LEU A 28 1.24 -14.01 18.39
C LEU A 28 0.46 -14.87 17.39
N VAL A 29 -0.41 -15.76 17.86
CA VAL A 29 -1.30 -16.55 16.99
C VAL A 29 -2.28 -15.64 16.24
N SER A 30 -2.89 -14.67 16.93
CA SER A 30 -3.80 -13.69 16.31
C SER A 30 -3.10 -12.85 15.24
N VAL A 31 -1.92 -12.33 15.54
CA VAL A 31 -1.10 -11.57 14.58
C VAL A 31 -0.71 -12.45 13.40
N GLY A 32 -0.26 -13.69 13.65
CA GLY A 32 0.12 -14.64 12.60
C GLY A 32 -1.02 -14.95 11.64
N ILE A 33 -2.23 -15.21 12.17
CA ILE A 33 -3.43 -15.46 11.36
C ILE A 33 -3.78 -14.21 10.54
N SER A 34 -3.77 -13.02 11.16
CA SER A 34 -4.04 -11.76 10.46
C SER A 34 -3.07 -11.56 9.30
N VAL A 35 -1.76 -11.72 9.53
CA VAL A 35 -0.75 -11.60 8.47
C VAL A 35 -1.01 -12.60 7.35
N LEU A 36 -1.29 -13.87 7.65
CA LEU A 36 -1.57 -14.89 6.62
C LEU A 36 -2.81 -14.53 5.78
N VAL A 37 -3.89 -14.12 6.42
CA VAL A 37 -5.15 -13.76 5.74
C VAL A 37 -4.96 -12.52 4.87
N PHE A 38 -4.36 -11.45 5.39
CA PHE A 38 -4.16 -10.21 4.65
C PHE A 38 -3.10 -10.31 3.55
N THR A 39 -2.09 -11.17 3.69
CA THR A 39 -1.05 -11.33 2.66
C THR A 39 -1.46 -12.32 1.56
N PHE A 40 -2.00 -13.49 1.91
CA PHE A 40 -2.24 -14.55 0.94
C PHE A 40 -3.66 -14.56 0.36
N ILE A 41 -4.67 -14.15 1.14
CA ILE A 41 -6.08 -14.20 0.74
C ILE A 41 -6.54 -12.83 0.22
N LEU A 42 -6.43 -11.77 1.02
CA LEU A 42 -6.91 -10.42 0.64
C LEU A 42 -5.86 -9.60 -0.12
N GLY A 43 -4.57 -9.84 0.11
CA GLY A 43 -3.45 -9.06 -0.44
C GLY A 43 -3.20 -9.23 -1.93
N ARG A 44 -3.84 -10.23 -2.56
CA ARG A 44 -3.79 -10.44 -4.02
C ARG A 44 -4.56 -9.39 -4.84
N GLY A 45 -5.42 -8.58 -4.21
CA GLY A 45 -6.30 -7.64 -4.92
C GLY A 45 -6.11 -6.15 -4.59
N LYS A 46 -5.36 -5.79 -3.55
CA LYS A 46 -5.15 -4.39 -3.17
C LYS A 46 -3.71 -4.16 -2.73
N SER A 47 -2.87 -3.83 -3.70
CA SER A 47 -1.65 -3.04 -3.43
C SER A 47 -2.11 -1.67 -2.95
N GLY A 48 -2.38 -1.55 -1.66
CA GLY A 48 -2.57 -0.27 -0.99
C GLY A 48 -1.32 0.58 -1.23
N ALA A 49 -1.55 1.77 -1.78
CA ALA A 49 -0.51 2.74 -2.10
C ALA A 49 0.35 3.02 -0.86
N THR A 50 1.56 2.48 -0.84
CA THR A 50 2.67 3.11 -0.11
C THR A 50 3.11 4.29 -0.96
N PRO A 51 3.13 5.54 -0.44
CA PRO A 51 3.73 6.63 -1.18
C PRO A 51 5.23 6.37 -1.19
N SER A 52 5.75 5.88 -2.30
CA SER A 52 7.18 5.76 -2.51
C SER A 52 7.75 7.17 -2.70
N THR A 53 8.35 7.71 -1.64
CA THR A 53 9.36 8.76 -1.72
C THR A 53 10.59 8.15 -2.39
N GLY A 54 10.70 8.30 -3.71
CA GLY A 54 11.84 7.78 -4.47
C GLY A 54 11.63 7.94 -5.97
N ALA A 55 12.52 8.68 -6.60
CA ALA A 55 12.46 9.23 -7.95
C ALA A 55 12.61 8.19 -9.10
N ASP A 56 12.01 7.01 -8.95
CA ASP A 56 11.93 5.99 -10.00
C ASP A 56 10.54 5.33 -9.96
N GLY A 57 9.52 6.14 -10.20
CA GLY A 57 8.14 5.70 -10.40
C GLY A 57 7.96 4.99 -11.75
N LYS A 58 8.79 3.97 -12.03
CA LYS A 58 8.48 3.04 -13.11
C LYS A 58 7.21 2.32 -12.68
N SER A 59 6.11 2.74 -13.31
CA SER A 59 4.83 2.05 -13.24
C SER A 59 5.08 0.55 -13.28
N LYS A 60 4.38 -0.23 -12.45
CA LYS A 60 4.40 -1.72 -12.50
C LYS A 60 3.84 -2.28 -13.82
N ILE A 61 3.82 -1.47 -14.88
CA ILE A 61 3.15 -1.65 -16.14
C ILE A 61 4.22 -1.51 -17.21
N ASN A 62 4.28 -2.46 -18.12
CA ASN A 62 5.20 -2.38 -19.25
C ASN A 62 4.65 -1.37 -20.26
N LEU A 63 5.28 -0.19 -20.33
CA LEU A 63 4.89 0.91 -21.20
C LEU A 63 5.35 0.73 -22.67
N ASN A 64 6.13 -0.32 -22.96
CA ASN A 64 6.59 -0.61 -24.32
C ASN A 64 5.57 -1.42 -25.14
N LEU A 65 4.40 -1.73 -24.57
CA LEU A 65 3.35 -2.42 -25.29
C LEU A 65 2.68 -1.51 -26.33
N PRO A 66 2.06 -2.09 -27.37
CA PRO A 66 1.28 -1.32 -28.33
C PRO A 66 0.17 -0.51 -27.66
N LYS A 67 0.04 0.76 -28.06
CA LYS A 67 -1.00 1.68 -27.60
C LYS A 67 -2.22 1.55 -28.52
N VAL A 68 -3.23 0.80 -28.07
CA VAL A 68 -4.40 0.42 -28.89
C VAL A 68 -5.71 0.99 -28.36
N GLU A 69 -5.73 1.52 -27.14
CA GLU A 69 -6.92 2.01 -26.48
C GLU A 69 -6.93 3.54 -26.48
N SER A 70 -8.03 4.15 -26.89
CA SER A 70 -8.20 5.61 -26.86
C SER A 70 -8.82 6.06 -25.54
N CYS A 71 -8.22 7.06 -24.90
CA CYS A 71 -8.76 7.66 -23.67
C CYS A 71 -10.02 8.51 -23.98
N PRO A 72 -11.13 8.30 -23.26
CA PRO A 72 -12.37 9.06 -23.50
C PRO A 72 -12.27 10.57 -23.25
N ILE A 73 -11.28 11.02 -22.46
CA ILE A 73 -11.18 12.40 -21.99
C ILE A 73 -10.32 13.26 -22.94
N ASN A 74 -9.16 12.75 -23.38
CA ASN A 74 -8.20 13.51 -24.20
C ASN A 74 -7.92 12.86 -25.57
N GLY A 75 -8.52 11.71 -25.87
CA GLY A 75 -8.34 10.98 -27.13
C GLY A 75 -6.96 10.34 -27.32
N GLN A 76 -6.04 10.48 -26.35
CA GLN A 76 -4.70 9.91 -26.47
C GLN A 76 -4.74 8.38 -26.46
N MET A 77 -3.80 7.77 -27.19
CA MET A 77 -3.67 6.32 -27.26
C MET A 77 -2.80 5.78 -26.13
N PHE A 78 -3.24 4.70 -25.51
CA PHE A 78 -2.57 4.06 -24.39
C PHE A 78 -2.60 2.53 -24.51
N THR A 79 -1.79 1.86 -23.70
CA THR A 79 -1.75 0.41 -23.62
C THR A 79 -2.99 -0.15 -22.92
N LYS A 80 -3.33 -1.41 -23.20
CA LYS A 80 -4.46 -2.09 -22.54
C LYS A 80 -4.31 -2.14 -21.01
N ALA A 81 -3.09 -2.32 -20.52
CA ALA A 81 -2.83 -2.35 -19.07
C ALA A 81 -3.03 -0.99 -18.40
N GLU A 82 -2.73 0.12 -19.09
CA GLU A 82 -3.09 1.45 -18.59
C GLU A 82 -4.62 1.62 -18.55
N LYS A 83 -5.33 1.10 -19.57
CA LYS A 83 -6.80 1.14 -19.63
C LYS A 83 -7.46 0.48 -18.44
N ASP A 84 -7.08 -0.75 -18.19
CA ASP A 84 -7.62 -1.55 -17.09
C ASP A 84 -7.44 -0.82 -15.74
N ILE A 85 -6.40 0.03 -15.62
CA ILE A 85 -6.17 0.83 -14.41
C ILE A 85 -7.05 2.07 -14.37
N TRP A 86 -7.11 2.88 -15.43
CA TRP A 86 -7.91 4.11 -15.37
C TRP A 86 -9.40 3.82 -15.34
N GLU A 87 -9.88 2.71 -15.91
CA GLU A 87 -11.30 2.30 -15.83
C GLU A 87 -11.77 2.05 -14.40
N THR A 88 -10.86 1.70 -13.49
CA THR A 88 -11.17 1.55 -12.07
C THR A 88 -11.15 2.86 -11.29
N ARG A 89 -10.69 3.97 -11.90
CA ARG A 89 -10.50 5.27 -11.26
C ARG A 89 -11.57 6.25 -11.73
N ARG A 90 -12.10 7.04 -10.79
CA ARG A 90 -13.03 8.12 -11.11
C ARG A 90 -12.25 9.36 -11.56
N PRO A 91 -12.61 10.00 -12.69
CA PRO A 91 -12.06 11.30 -13.08
C PRO A 91 -12.30 12.33 -11.97
N ILE A 92 -11.32 13.19 -11.75
CA ILE A 92 -11.39 14.27 -10.75
C ILE A 92 -11.30 15.59 -11.50
N ALA A 93 -12.29 16.46 -11.31
CA ALA A 93 -12.25 17.84 -11.75
C ALA A 93 -11.99 18.74 -10.53
N THR A 94 -11.00 19.62 -10.62
CA THR A 94 -10.64 20.57 -9.57
C THR A 94 -10.51 21.96 -10.16
N ILE A 95 -11.04 22.96 -9.46
CA ILE A 95 -10.81 24.36 -9.78
C ILE A 95 -9.47 24.74 -9.15
N ILE A 96 -8.52 25.18 -9.99
CA ILE A 96 -7.19 25.60 -9.57
C ILE A 96 -7.10 27.11 -9.69
N GLU A 97 -6.55 27.73 -8.65
CA GLU A 97 -6.33 29.16 -8.58
C GLU A 97 -5.19 29.57 -9.54
N ASN A 98 -5.37 30.66 -10.29
CA ASN A 98 -4.44 31.12 -11.33
C ASN A 98 -4.00 32.59 -11.15
N HIS A 99 -4.00 33.11 -9.92
CA HIS A 99 -3.45 34.44 -9.64
C HIS A 99 -1.93 34.45 -9.84
N VAL A 100 -1.36 35.65 -10.05
CA VAL A 100 0.08 35.82 -10.35
C VAL A 100 0.94 35.25 -9.20
N ASP A 101 0.53 35.49 -7.96
CA ASP A 101 1.26 35.07 -6.76
C ASP A 101 1.21 33.54 -6.51
N SER A 102 0.27 32.83 -7.14
CA SER A 102 0.09 31.38 -6.96
C SER A 102 0.83 30.55 -8.03
N ARG A 103 1.46 31.20 -9.00
CA ARG A 103 2.16 30.52 -10.09
C ARG A 103 3.60 30.15 -9.66
N PRO A 104 4.08 28.94 -10.03
CA PRO A 104 3.42 27.92 -10.82
C PRO A 104 2.54 26.95 -9.99
N PRO A 105 1.34 26.59 -10.47
CA PRO A 105 0.52 25.58 -9.82
C PRO A 105 1.14 24.18 -9.95
N SER A 106 1.03 23.38 -8.89
CA SER A 106 1.53 22.00 -8.85
C SER A 106 0.56 21.02 -9.50
N GLY A 107 1.09 20.02 -10.20
CA GLY A 107 0.32 18.88 -10.69
C GLY A 107 -0.36 19.05 -12.04
N LEU A 108 -0.37 20.26 -12.64
CA LEU A 108 -0.92 20.47 -13.99
C LEU A 108 -0.25 19.60 -15.06
N SER A 109 1.03 19.26 -14.90
CA SER A 109 1.77 18.39 -15.83
C SER A 109 1.26 16.93 -15.86
N ARG A 110 0.43 16.54 -14.90
CA ARG A 110 -0.17 15.20 -14.78
C ARG A 110 -1.66 15.20 -15.12
N ALA A 111 -2.23 16.36 -15.46
CA ALA A 111 -3.64 16.47 -15.84
C ALA A 111 -3.83 16.03 -17.29
N ASP A 112 -4.92 15.31 -17.56
CA ASP A 112 -5.28 14.91 -18.92
C ASP A 112 -5.81 16.09 -19.75
N VAL A 113 -6.56 16.99 -19.11
CA VAL A 113 -7.16 18.19 -19.72
C VAL A 113 -7.06 19.34 -18.72
N VAL A 114 -6.69 20.52 -19.22
CA VAL A 114 -6.75 21.79 -18.49
C VAL A 114 -7.60 22.74 -19.35
N TYR A 115 -8.60 23.34 -18.72
CA TYR A 115 -9.50 24.32 -19.32
C TYR A 115 -9.42 25.63 -18.53
#